data_AF-A0AA40VV65-F1
#
_entry.id   AF-A0AA40VV65-F1
#
_cell.length_a   1.000
_cell.length_b   1.000
_cell.length_c   1.000
_cell.angle_alpha   90.00
_cell.angle_beta   90.00
_cell.angle_gamma   90.00
#
_symmetry.space_group_name_H-M   'P 1'
#
loop_
_entity.id
_entity.type
_entity.pdbx_description
1 polymer ?
#
loop_
_entity_poly.entity_id
_entity_poly.type
_entity_poly.pdbx_seq_one_letter_code
_entity_poly.pdbx_strand_id
1 'polypeptide(L)' 'MIQIHKCHAFGCDEHIHPRFLMCAKHWAMVPKRSQTKVLKTYRKGQEIDKNPSNEYLFAAKEAIQAVQIKEAHG' A
#
# COMPACT_ATOMS: atom_id res chain seq x y z
N MET A 1 -19.92 7.94 -1.07
CA MET A 1 -19.77 6.53 -1.53
C MET A 1 -18.42 6.03 -1.04
N ILE A 2 -18.38 4.97 -0.24
CA ILE A 2 -17.10 4.36 0.17
C ILE A 2 -16.57 3.65 -1.07
N GLN A 3 -15.49 4.16 -1.66
CA GLN A 3 -14.85 3.48 -2.76
C GLN A 3 -14.25 2.19 -2.21
N ILE A 4 -14.75 1.05 -2.66
CA ILE A 4 -14.25 -0.24 -2.21
C ILE A 4 -12.83 -0.38 -2.76
N HIS A 5 -11.85 -0.39 -1.88
CA HIS A 5 -10.45 -0.58 -2.21
C HIS A 5 -10.00 -1.92 -1.65
N LYS A 6 -9.36 -2.76 -2.47
CA LYS A 6 -8.83 -4.03 -2.02
C LYS A 6 -7.39 -3.87 -1.58
N CYS A 7 -6.95 -4.73 -0.66
CA CYS A 7 -5.54 -4.86 -0.33
C CYS A 7 -4.69 -5.06 -1.59
N HIS A 8 -3.57 -4.35 -1.68
CA HIS A 8 -2.65 -4.48 -2.82
C HIS A 8 -1.70 -5.70 -2.73
N ALA A 9 -1.74 -6.47 -1.65
CA ALA A 9 -0.99 -7.73 -1.60
C ALA A 9 -1.60 -8.75 -2.59
N PHE A 10 -0.74 -9.56 -3.21
CA PHE A 10 -1.16 -10.49 -4.25
C PHE A 10 -2.12 -11.55 -3.68
N GLY A 11 -3.30 -11.71 -4.30
CA GLY A 11 -4.30 -12.69 -3.87
C GLY A 11 -5.06 -12.35 -2.59
N CYS A 12 -4.90 -11.14 -2.03
CA CYS A 12 -5.66 -10.71 -0.86
C CYS A 12 -6.96 -9.99 -1.25
N ASP A 13 -8.10 -10.54 -0.85
CA ASP A 13 -9.43 -9.97 -1.13
C ASP A 13 -9.98 -9.07 -0.01
N GLU A 14 -9.16 -8.71 0.99
CA GLU A 14 -9.60 -7.88 2.10
C GLU A 14 -9.95 -6.46 1.63
N HIS A 15 -11.16 -6.00 1.98
CA HIS A 15 -11.62 -4.65 1.72
C HIS A 15 -11.04 -3.69 2.76
N ILE A 16 -10.38 -2.65 2.28
CA ILE A 16 -9.69 -1.65 3.10
C ILE A 16 -10.16 -0.24 2.71
N HIS A 17 -9.95 0.71 3.62
CA HIS A 17 -10.19 2.11 3.29
C HIS A 17 -9.21 2.58 2.20
N PRO A 18 -9.62 3.37 1.18
CA PRO A 18 -8.76 3.86 0.10
C PRO A 18 -7.50 4.64 0.50
N ARG A 19 -7.39 5.01 1.78
CA ARG A 19 -6.21 5.70 2.34
C ARG A 19 -5.07 4.74 2.69
N PHE A 20 -5.39 3.45 2.80
CA PHE A 20 -4.44 2.40 3.13
C PHE A 20 -3.99 1.70 1.85
N LEU A 21 -2.69 1.42 1.77
CA LEU A 21 -2.13 0.64 0.66
C LEU A 21 -2.45 -0.86 0.79
N MET A 22 -2.52 -1.36 2.01
CA MET A 22 -2.71 -2.78 2.32
C MET A 22 -3.52 -2.94 3.60
N CYS A 23 -4.04 -4.14 3.85
CA CYS A 23 -4.63 -4.47 5.14
C CYS A 23 -3.56 -4.48 6.25
N ALA A 24 -4.00 -4.50 7.50
CA ALA A 24 -3.09 -4.42 8.66
C ALA A 24 -2.05 -5.54 8.67
N LYS A 25 -2.46 -6.78 8.30
CA LYS A 25 -1.58 -7.95 8.23
C LYS A 25 -0.44 -7.72 7.23
N HIS A 26 -0.76 -7.40 5.99
CA HIS A 26 0.24 -7.21 4.94
C HIS A 26 1.06 -5.94 5.14
N TRP A 27 0.47 -4.88 5.67
CA TRP A 27 1.22 -3.68 6.04
C TRP A 27 2.30 -3.96 7.10
N ALA A 28 2.00 -4.81 8.08
CA ALA A 28 2.99 -5.24 9.08
C ALA A 28 4.14 -6.07 8.48
N MET A 29 3.94 -6.70 7.31
CA MET A 29 5.00 -7.40 6.59
C MET A 29 5.94 -6.45 5.86
N VAL A 30 5.50 -5.22 5.52
CA VAL A 30 6.34 -4.24 4.82
C VAL A 30 7.55 -3.84 5.69
N PRO A 31 8.79 -3.87 5.18
CA PRO A 31 9.96 -3.39 5.91
C PRO A 31 9.80 -1.94 6.37
N LYS A 32 10.29 -1.62 7.57
CA LYS A 32 10.09 -0.29 8.19
C LYS A 32 10.55 0.87 7.31
N ARG A 33 11.65 0.70 6.58
CA ARG A 33 12.17 1.71 5.64
C ARG A 33 11.15 2.02 4.53
N SER A 34 10.53 1.00 3.95
CA SER A 34 9.55 1.16 2.88
C SER A 34 8.22 1.71 3.43
N GLN A 35 7.81 1.30 4.64
CA GLN A 35 6.67 1.94 5.33
C GLN A 35 6.87 3.45 5.48
N THR A 36 8.05 3.86 5.97
CA THR A 36 8.38 5.28 6.15
C THR A 36 8.35 6.03 4.82
N LYS A 37 8.87 5.45 3.73
CA LYS A 37 8.83 6.08 2.40
C LYS A 37 7.40 6.34 1.95
N VAL A 38 6.52 5.32 2.02
CA VAL A 38 5.11 5.44 1.63
C VAL A 38 4.39 6.50 2.47
N LEU A 39 4.58 6.49 3.79
CA LEU A 39 3.94 7.46 4.67
C LEU A 39 4.46 8.89 4.45
N LYS A 40 5.75 9.05 4.12
CA LYS A 40 6.36 10.36 3.84
C LYS A 40 5.87 10.96 2.52
N THR A 41 5.61 10.13 1.51
CA THR A 41 5.19 10.58 0.18
C THR A 41 3.68 10.62 0.00
N TYR A 42 2.92 10.01 0.93
CA TYR A 42 1.47 10.04 0.91
C TYR A 42 0.94 11.46 1.19
N ARG A 43 0.08 11.96 0.30
CA ARG A 43 -0.66 13.20 0.47
C ARG A 43 -2.12 12.88 0.79
N LYS A 44 -2.65 13.44 1.89
CA LYS A 44 -4.07 13.30 2.25
C LYS A 44 -4.95 13.77 1.08
N GLY A 45 -5.90 12.93 0.68
CA GLY A 45 -6.84 13.22 -0.42
C GLY A 45 -6.37 12.73 -1.79
N GLN A 46 -5.15 12.20 -1.92
CA GLN A 46 -4.69 11.61 -3.19
C GLN A 46 -5.55 10.41 -3.63
N GLU A 47 -6.18 9.73 -2.69
CA GLU A 47 -7.12 8.64 -2.94
C GLU A 47 -8.48 9.14 -3.47
N ILE A 48 -8.77 10.43 -3.30
CA ILE A 48 -10.00 11.09 -3.75
C ILE A 48 -9.77 11.72 -5.11
N ASP A 49 -8.73 12.54 -5.25
CA ASP A 49 -8.41 13.24 -6.50
C ASP A 49 -7.70 12.37 -7.55
N LYS A 50 -7.26 11.17 -7.15
CA LYS A 50 -6.54 10.19 -8.00
C LYS A 50 -5.26 10.75 -8.62
N ASN A 51 -4.62 11.70 -7.95
CA ASN A 51 -3.37 12.32 -8.37
C ASN A 51 -2.23 12.08 -7.34
N PRO A 52 -1.77 10.82 -7.18
CA PRO A 52 -0.59 10.53 -6.36
C PRO A 52 0.68 11.05 -7.02
N SER A 53 1.69 11.40 -6.22
CA SER A 53 3.00 11.76 -6.77
C SER A 53 3.75 10.53 -7.30
N ASN A 54 4.71 10.76 -8.19
CA ASN A 54 5.59 9.68 -8.67
C ASN A 54 6.33 9.00 -7.52
N GLU A 55 6.79 9.77 -6.54
CA GLU A 55 7.49 9.25 -5.35
C GLU A 55 6.58 8.33 -4.52
N TYR A 56 5.28 8.64 -4.41
CA TYR A 56 4.32 7.75 -3.78
C TYR A 56 4.16 6.45 -4.58
N LEU A 57 4.02 6.53 -5.90
CA LEU A 57 3.87 5.35 -6.76
C LEU A 57 5.09 4.42 -6.66
N PHE A 58 6.30 4.97 -6.68
CA PHE A 58 7.53 4.19 -6.47
C PHE A 58 7.59 3.56 -5.09
N ALA A 59 7.29 4.31 -4.03
CA ALA A 59 7.29 3.78 -2.66
C ALA A 59 6.23 2.69 -2.46
N ALA A 60 5.04 2.87 -3.02
CA ALA A 60 3.95 1.91 -2.96
C ALA A 60 4.32 0.60 -3.68
N LYS A 61 4.91 0.70 -4.89
CA LYS A 61 5.40 -0.47 -5.63
C LYS A 61 6.48 -1.22 -4.87
N GLU A 62 7.44 -0.52 -4.27
CA GLU A 62 8.49 -1.12 -3.43
C GLU A 62 7.88 -1.89 -2.24
N ALA A 63 6.88 -1.29 -1.56
CA ALA A 63 6.18 -1.95 -0.46
C ALA A 63 5.42 -3.20 -0.90
N ILE A 64 4.72 -3.15 -2.04
CA ILE A 64 3.99 -4.30 -2.61
C ILE A 64 4.94 -5.45 -2.93
N GLN A 65 6.04 -5.15 -3.62
CA GLN A 65 7.05 -6.15 -3.97
C GLN A 65 7.67 -6.79 -2.72
N ALA A 66 7.92 -6.01 -1.67
CA ALA A 66 8.48 -6.54 -0.43
C ALA A 66 7.56 -7.55 0.27
N VAL A 67 6.24 -7.33 0.22
CA VAL A 67 5.26 -8.28 0.75
C VAL A 67 5.20 -9.53 -0.12
N GLN A 68 5.14 -9.36 -1.45
CA GLN A 68 5.13 -10.49 -2.39
C GLN A 68 6.36 -11.40 -2.21
N ILE A 69 7.56 -10.82 -2.04
CA ILE A 69 8.79 -11.59 -1.76
C ILE A 69 8.66 -12.35 -0.44
N LYS A 70 8.14 -11.72 0.62
CA LYS A 70 7.94 -12.39 1.91
C LYS A 70 6.92 -13.53 1.84
N GLU A 71 5.85 -13.38 1.06
CA GLU A 71 4.85 -14.43 0.88
C GLU A 71 5.37 -15.59 0.01
N ALA A 72 6.25 -15.32 -0.95
CA ALA A 72 6.85 -16.34 -1.80
C ALA A 72 7.94 -17.18 -1.09
N HIS A 73 8.54 -16.65 -0.02
CA HIS A 73 9.62 -17.29 0.73
C HIS A 73 9.23 -17.64 2.18
N GLY A 74 7.94 -17.54 2.52
CA GLY A 74 7.39 -17.78 3.86
C GLY A 74 6.65 -19.10 3.99
#